data_AF-A0A9W4ABU9-F1
#
_entry.id   AF-A0A9W4ABU9-F1
#
_cell.length_a   1.000
_cell.length_b   1.000
_cell.length_c   1.000
_cell.angle_alpha   90.00
_cell.angle_beta   90.00
_cell.angle_gamma   90.00
#
_symmetry.space_group_name_H-M   'P 1'
#
loop_
_entity.id
_entity.type
_entity.pdbx_description
1 polymer ?
#
loop_
_entity_poly.entity_id
_entity_poly.type
_entity_poly.pdbx_seq_one_letter_code
_entity_poly.pdbx_strand_id
1 'polypeptide(L)'
;MKNIDWDYVAPPSVNNSGKSNLQLALDGGVPFTKDNHKIELHHLTQKEPGAMVEIPANKHDEFTKALHGLVESGESFRNDKELYKQYNNFRNNYWKMRAREHLEGK
;
A
#
# COMPACT_ATOMS: atom_id res chain seq x y z
N MET A 1 7.76 5.71 -3.20
CA MET A 1 7.14 6.85 -3.90
C MET A 1 7.48 8.12 -3.14
N LYS A 2 8.24 9.05 -3.72
CA LYS A 2 8.70 10.23 -2.95
C LYS A 2 7.62 11.29 -2.74
N ASN A 3 6.65 11.40 -3.65
CA ASN A 3 5.70 12.50 -3.66
C ASN A 3 4.26 11.97 -3.73
N ILE A 4 3.71 11.56 -2.59
CA ILE A 4 2.27 11.36 -2.44
C ILE A 4 1.64 12.75 -2.39
N ASP A 5 0.59 12.98 -3.19
CA ASP A 5 -0.22 14.19 -3.04
C ASP A 5 -1.13 13.99 -1.83
N TRP A 6 -0.75 14.55 -0.68
CA TRP A 6 -1.41 14.30 0.60
C TRP A 6 -2.78 14.99 0.73
N ASP A 7 -3.00 16.06 -0.04
CA ASP A 7 -4.26 16.80 -0.08
C ASP A 7 -5.26 16.21 -1.10
N TYR A 8 -4.79 15.34 -1.99
CA TYR A 8 -5.63 14.69 -2.98
C TYR A 8 -6.77 13.89 -2.34
N VAL A 9 -7.99 14.15 -2.83
CA VAL A 9 -9.21 13.41 -2.51
C VAL A 9 -9.65 12.67 -3.76
N ALA A 10 -9.55 11.34 -3.73
CA ALA A 10 -10.03 10.50 -4.83
C ALA A 10 -11.56 10.59 -4.97
N PRO A 11 -12.12 10.46 -6.19
CA PRO A 11 -13.54 10.60 -6.43
C PRO A 11 -14.35 9.52 -5.71
N PRO A 12 -15.65 9.78 -5.43
CA PRO A 12 -16.51 8.83 -4.74
C PRO A 12 -16.66 7.47 -5.42
N SER A 13 -16.30 7.33 -6.70
CA SER A 13 -16.31 6.03 -7.39
C SER A 13 -15.23 5.07 -6.91
N VAL A 14 -14.14 5.57 -6.30
CA VAL A 14 -13.03 4.75 -5.78
C VAL A 14 -12.76 4.99 -4.28
N ASN A 15 -13.24 6.11 -3.74
CA ASN A 15 -13.11 6.46 -2.33
C ASN A 15 -14.41 7.08 -1.80
N ASN A 16 -15.29 6.24 -1.27
CA ASN A 16 -16.59 6.67 -0.73
C ASN A 16 -16.46 7.44 0.60
N SER A 17 -15.28 7.48 1.21
CA SER A 17 -15.06 8.17 2.50
C SER A 17 -14.92 9.69 2.37
N GLY A 18 -14.62 10.19 1.16
CA GLY A 18 -14.32 11.61 0.92
C GLY A 18 -13.05 12.12 1.61
N LYS A 19 -12.26 11.23 2.24
CA LYS A 19 -11.02 11.59 2.93
C LYS A 19 -9.90 11.88 1.94
N SER A 20 -9.05 12.86 2.29
CA SER A 20 -7.79 13.06 1.59
C SER A 20 -6.81 11.91 1.85
N ASN A 21 -5.76 11.82 1.04
CA ASN A 21 -4.68 10.86 1.24
C ASN A 21 -4.05 10.95 2.64
N LEU A 22 -3.87 12.16 3.17
CA LEU A 22 -3.36 12.36 4.52
C LEU A 22 -4.28 11.75 5.57
N GLN A 23 -5.58 12.05 5.48
CA GLN A 23 -6.57 11.53 6.43
C GLN A 23 -6.68 10.01 6.34
N LEU A 24 -6.69 9.45 5.13
CA LEU A 24 -6.67 8.00 4.92
C LEU A 24 -5.45 7.37 5.59
N ALA A 25 -4.26 7.91 5.35
CA ALA A 25 -3.03 7.34 5.89
C ALA A 25 -2.92 7.49 7.41
N LEU A 26 -3.40 8.58 8.01
CA LEU A 26 -3.50 8.74 9.47
C LEU A 26 -4.41 7.69 10.12
N ASP A 27 -5.42 7.20 9.40
CA ASP A 27 -6.25 6.07 9.82
C ASP A 27 -5.63 4.70 9.49
N GLY A 28 -4.47 4.70 8.81
CA GLY A 28 -3.79 3.51 8.29
C GLY A 28 -4.43 2.92 7.03
N GLY A 29 -5.26 3.72 6.37
CA GLY A 29 -5.77 3.48 5.03
C GLY A 29 -4.72 3.74 3.96
N VAL A 30 -5.01 3.26 2.75
CA VAL A 30 -4.08 3.30 1.61
C VAL A 30 -4.33 4.58 0.80
N PRO A 31 -3.31 5.43 0.58
CA PRO A 31 -3.42 6.59 -0.30
C PRO A 31 -3.69 6.23 -1.76
N PHE A 32 -4.11 7.22 -2.53
CA PHE A 32 -4.36 7.14 -3.97
C PHE A 32 -3.38 8.00 -4.77
N THR A 33 -3.09 7.58 -5.99
CA THR A 33 -2.46 8.39 -7.03
C THR A 33 -3.48 9.34 -7.66
N LYS A 34 -3.01 10.35 -8.40
CA LYS A 34 -3.88 11.35 -9.06
C LYS A 34 -4.79 10.75 -10.14
N ASP A 35 -4.39 9.62 -10.70
CA ASP A 35 -5.17 8.82 -11.65
C ASP A 35 -6.10 7.80 -10.96
N ASN A 36 -6.39 7.99 -9.66
CA ASN A 36 -7.37 7.24 -8.87
C ASN A 36 -6.98 5.78 -8.52
N HIS A 37 -5.70 5.40 -8.62
CA HIS A 37 -5.23 4.07 -8.24
C HIS A 37 -4.68 4.07 -6.81
N LYS A 38 -4.85 2.98 -6.07
CA LYS A 38 -4.22 2.86 -4.74
C LYS A 38 -2.70 2.80 -4.88
N ILE A 39 -1.98 3.34 -3.90
CA ILE A 39 -0.54 3.15 -3.74
C ILE A 39 -0.35 1.94 -2.83
N GLU A 40 -0.10 0.78 -3.41
CA GLU A 40 0.01 -0.48 -2.68
C GLU A 40 1.42 -0.72 -2.13
N LEU A 41 1.54 -1.65 -1.17
CA LEU A 41 2.82 -2.18 -0.73
C LEU A 41 3.04 -3.55 -1.35
N HIS A 42 4.18 -3.71 -2.01
CA HIS A 42 4.60 -4.95 -2.63
C HIS A 42 5.89 -5.46 -1.97
N HIS A 43 5.92 -6.74 -1.62
CA HIS A 43 7.13 -7.41 -1.11
C HIS A 43 8.14 -7.63 -2.23
N LEU A 44 9.37 -7.17 -2.07
CA LEU A 44 10.43 -7.37 -3.07
C LEU A 44 10.74 -8.86 -3.34
N THR A 45 10.57 -9.71 -2.33
CA THR A 45 10.85 -11.16 -2.40
C THR A 45 9.62 -12.04 -2.24
N GLN A 46 8.42 -11.44 -2.17
CA GLN A 46 7.13 -12.13 -1.92
C GLN A 46 7.02 -12.90 -0.59
N LYS A 47 7.99 -12.74 0.33
CA LYS A 47 8.00 -13.38 1.65
C LYS A 47 7.66 -12.37 2.76
N GLU A 48 6.84 -12.80 3.72
CA GLU A 48 6.54 -12.06 4.95
C GLU A 48 7.25 -12.72 6.15
N PRO A 49 7.97 -11.96 6.99
CA PRO A 49 8.33 -10.55 6.84
C PRO A 49 9.33 -10.30 5.71
N GLY A 50 9.27 -9.12 5.09
CA GLY A 50 10.18 -8.75 4.00
C GLY A 50 10.17 -7.27 3.65
N ALA A 51 11.18 -6.86 2.88
CA ALA A 51 11.29 -5.49 2.38
C ALA A 51 10.16 -5.16 1.41
N MET A 52 9.68 -3.92 1.49
CA MET A 52 8.51 -3.43 0.76
C MET A 52 8.87 -2.29 -0.17
N VAL A 53 8.12 -2.19 -1.26
CA VAL A 53 8.11 -1.03 -2.14
C VAL A 53 6.69 -0.52 -2.33
N GLU A 54 6.53 0.79 -2.34
CA GLU A 54 5.28 1.44 -2.74
C GLU A 54 5.13 1.39 -4.26
N ILE A 55 4.00 0.89 -4.76
CA ILE A 55 3.71 0.78 -6.20
C ILE A 55 2.25 1.14 -6.50
N PRO A 56 1.94 1.93 -7.54
CA PRO A 56 0.55 2.15 -7.97
C PRO A 56 -0.12 0.83 -8.39
N ALA A 57 -1.38 0.64 -8.02
CA ALA A 57 -2.13 -0.60 -8.29
C ALA A 57 -2.17 -0.95 -9.78
N ASN A 58 -2.38 0.02 -10.67
CA ASN A 58 -2.34 -0.21 -12.12
C ASN A 58 -0.98 -0.74 -12.61
N LYS A 59 0.13 -0.28 -12.03
CA LYS A 59 1.47 -0.77 -12.35
C LYS A 59 1.74 -2.13 -11.74
N HIS A 60 1.21 -2.38 -10.54
CA HIS A 60 1.26 -3.71 -9.94
C HIS A 60 0.54 -4.74 -10.82
N ASP A 61 -0.65 -4.38 -11.32
CA ASP A 61 -1.43 -5.22 -12.23
C ASP A 61 -0.72 -5.42 -13.58
N GLU A 62 -0.29 -4.33 -14.23
CA GLU A 62 0.43 -4.35 -15.50
C GLU A 62 1.68 -5.25 -15.45
N PHE A 63 2.44 -5.18 -14.35
CA PHE A 63 3.69 -5.91 -14.18
C PHE A 63 3.56 -7.16 -13.31
N THR A 64 2.34 -7.68 -13.12
CA THR A 64 2.07 -8.86 -12.26
C THR A 64 3.05 -10.02 -12.53
N LYS A 65 3.29 -10.37 -13.80
CA LYS A 65 4.17 -11.48 -14.17
C LYS A 65 5.65 -11.26 -13.81
N ALA A 66 6.10 -10.01 -13.79
CA ALA A 66 7.47 -9.67 -13.41
C ALA A 66 7.60 -9.54 -11.88
N LEU A 67 6.53 -9.15 -11.20
CA LEU A 67 6.48 -8.92 -9.77
C LEU A 67 6.18 -10.18 -8.96
N HIS A 68 5.58 -11.21 -9.58
CA HIS A 68 5.14 -12.46 -8.92
C HIS A 68 5.80 -13.69 -9.57
N GLY A 69 6.33 -14.60 -8.74
CA GLY A 69 7.03 -15.81 -9.21
C GLY A 69 8.26 -16.23 -8.39
N LEU A 70 8.52 -15.57 -7.26
CA LEU A 70 9.62 -15.90 -6.35
C LEU A 70 9.20 -16.87 -5.23
N VAL A 71 7.89 -17.04 -5.04
CA VAL A 71 7.31 -18.06 -4.17
C VAL A 71 6.45 -19.01 -4.99
N GLU A 72 6.41 -20.27 -4.58
CA GLU A 72 5.64 -21.30 -5.25
C GLU A 72 4.13 -21.06 -5.12
N SER A 73 3.36 -21.63 -6.04
CA SER A 73 1.89 -21.58 -5.97
C SER A 73 1.41 -22.27 -4.68
N GLY A 74 0.75 -21.52 -3.81
CA GLY A 74 0.29 -22.01 -2.50
C GLY A 74 1.12 -21.48 -1.32
N GLU A 75 2.34 -21.03 -1.56
CA GLU A 75 3.26 -20.52 -0.54
C GLU A 75 3.10 -19.00 -0.29
N SER A 76 1.99 -18.41 -0.73
CA SER A 76 1.71 -17.02 -0.43
C SER A 76 1.52 -16.86 1.08
N PHE A 77 2.18 -15.87 1.67
CA PHE A 77 1.97 -15.49 3.08
C PHE A 77 0.49 -15.22 3.41
N ARG A 78 -0.34 -14.91 2.40
CA ARG A 78 -1.78 -14.69 2.55
C ARG A 78 -2.56 -15.96 2.93
N ASN A 79 -1.98 -17.13 2.69
CA ASN A 79 -2.57 -18.42 3.06
C ASN A 79 -2.29 -18.78 4.52
N ASP A 80 -1.31 -18.13 5.16
CA ASP A 80 -1.06 -18.24 6.59
C ASP A 80 -1.77 -17.09 7.33
N LYS A 81 -2.63 -17.45 8.29
CA LYS A 81 -3.44 -16.47 9.03
C LYS A 81 -2.60 -15.49 9.84
N GLU A 82 -1.50 -15.95 10.43
CA GLU A 82 -0.64 -15.12 11.27
C GLU A 82 0.21 -14.19 10.40
N LEU A 83 0.81 -14.69 9.32
CA LEU A 83 1.56 -13.85 8.38
C LEU A 83 0.66 -12.82 7.68
N TYR A 84 -0.56 -13.21 7.30
CA TYR A 84 -1.53 -12.28 6.74
C TYR A 84 -1.89 -11.16 7.73
N LYS A 85 -2.13 -11.51 9.00
CA LYS A 85 -2.41 -10.54 10.06
C LYS A 85 -1.20 -9.63 10.31
N GLN A 86 0.00 -10.19 10.35
CA GLN A 86 1.25 -9.46 10.49
C GLN A 86 1.42 -8.42 9.38
N TYR A 87 1.27 -8.83 8.12
CA TYR A 87 1.34 -7.93 6.97
C TYR A 87 0.31 -6.79 7.05
N ASN A 88 -0.94 -7.09 7.42
CA ASN A 88 -1.98 -6.06 7.52
C ASN A 88 -1.69 -5.06 8.65
N ASN A 89 -1.16 -5.53 9.79
CA ASN A 89 -0.72 -4.65 10.88
C ASN A 89 0.45 -3.77 10.45
N PHE A 90 1.45 -4.35 9.77
CA PHE A 90 2.57 -3.60 9.20
C PHE A 90 2.06 -2.54 8.22
N ARG A 91 1.21 -2.91 7.24
CA ARG A 91 0.67 -1.98 6.24
C ARG A 91 -0.09 -0.82 6.90
N ASN A 92 -0.92 -1.11 7.90
CA ASN A 92 -1.66 -0.07 8.62
C ASN A 92 -0.72 0.92 9.31
N ASN A 93 0.28 0.40 10.04
CA ASN A 93 1.25 1.22 10.76
C ASN A 93 2.18 1.99 9.81
N TYR A 94 2.55 1.38 8.68
CA TYR A 94 3.35 2.00 7.63
C TYR A 94 2.71 3.27 7.11
N TRP A 95 1.42 3.23 6.75
CA TRP A 95 0.73 4.43 6.25
C TRP A 95 0.59 5.51 7.32
N LYS A 96 0.32 5.12 8.57
CA LYS A 96 0.30 6.07 9.70
C LYS A 96 1.64 6.76 9.88
N MET A 97 2.73 6.00 9.80
CA MET A 97 4.09 6.52 9.89
C MET A 97 4.39 7.48 8.74
N ARG A 98 4.10 7.08 7.49
CA ARG A 98 4.33 7.92 6.29
C ARG A 98 3.58 9.26 6.34
N ALA A 99 2.34 9.25 6.85
CA ALA A 99 1.57 10.47 7.08
C ALA A 99 2.21 11.38 8.13
N ARG A 100 2.72 10.81 9.23
CA ARG A 100 3.41 11.57 10.29
C ARG A 100 4.73 12.16 9.81
N GLU A 101 5.52 11.39 9.06
CA GLU A 101 6.77 11.88 8.45
C GLU A 101 6.51 13.12 7.59
N HIS A 102 5.46 13.08 6.77
CA HIS A 102 5.05 14.24 5.98
C HIS A 102 4.69 15.45 6.86
N LEU A 103 3.90 15.26 7.91
CA LEU A 103 3.52 16.33 8.85
C LEU A 103 4.73 16.91 9.60
N GLU A 104 5.75 16.09 9.86
CA GLU A 104 7.00 16.49 10.49
C GLU A 104 7.99 17.16 9.51
N GLY A 105 7.63 17.28 8.23
CA GLY A 105 8.48 17.88 7.20
C GLY A 105 9.69 17.03 6.80
N LYS A 106 9.60 15.71 6.95
CA LYS A 106 10.66 14.74 6.63
C LYS A 106 10.50 14.13 5.24
#